data_AF-X1GPP0-F1
#
_entry.id   AF-X1GPP0-F1
#
_cell.length_a   1.000
_cell.length_b   1.000
_cell.length_c   1.000
_cell.angle_alpha   90.00
_cell.angle_beta   90.00
_cell.angle_gamma   90.00
#
_symmetry.space_group_name_H-M   'P 1'
#
loop_
_entity.id
_entity.type
_entity.pdbx_description
1 polymer ?
#
loop_
_entity_poly.entity_id
_entity_poly.type
_entity_poly.pdbx_seq_one_letter_code
_entity_poly.pdbx_strand_id
1 'polypeptide(L)'
;RLKSWLKAMPSDSPTAVLKESLELEKKLKKGEEDEIVHRLVSELEKGGLATSGLKRTLRSLNRGEVQTLIATRDFSKPGRICPKCSFLFVDELRCPSCKRKTNPLVDVIDEAVEAAMDKNCQVRHIIPPSKLDRFGKIGAFLRYKASM
;
A
#
# COMPACT_ATOMS: atom_id res chain seq x y z
N ARG A 1 -23.58 3.32 -5.42
CA ARG A 1 -24.06 4.52 -4.69
C ARG A 1 -23.46 5.74 -5.35
N LEU A 2 -24.24 6.81 -5.56
CA LEU A 2 -23.78 8.04 -6.20
C LEU A 2 -22.75 8.76 -5.31
N LYS A 3 -21.61 9.17 -5.87
CA LYS A 3 -20.51 9.82 -5.12
C LYS A 3 -20.48 11.34 -5.24
N SER A 4 -20.94 11.90 -6.37
CA SER A 4 -21.03 13.36 -6.57
C SER A 4 -21.81 13.69 -7.86
N TRP A 5 -21.97 14.98 -8.14
CA TRP A 5 -22.64 15.55 -9.31
C TRP A 5 -21.68 16.49 -10.05
N LEU A 6 -21.74 16.49 -11.38
CA LEU A 6 -21.14 17.55 -12.19
C LEU A 6 -22.04 18.79 -12.13
N LYS A 7 -21.44 19.97 -12.14
CA LYS A 7 -22.12 21.26 -12.26
C LYS A 7 -22.29 21.69 -13.71
N ALA A 8 -21.68 20.97 -14.66
CA ALA A 8 -21.81 21.17 -16.09
C ALA A 8 -23.26 21.28 -16.57
N MET A 9 -23.48 22.19 -17.52
CA MET A 9 -24.75 22.41 -18.20
C MET A 9 -24.74 21.80 -19.61
N PRO A 10 -25.90 21.51 -20.21
CA PRO A 10 -25.98 20.99 -21.59
C PRO A 10 -25.35 21.89 -22.65
N SER A 11 -25.19 23.18 -22.34
CA SER A 11 -24.55 24.19 -23.19
C SER A 11 -23.01 24.21 -23.10
N ASP A 12 -22.41 23.49 -22.14
CA ASP A 12 -20.97 23.49 -21.96
C ASP A 12 -20.25 22.70 -23.06
N SER A 13 -19.09 23.18 -23.47
CA SER A 13 -18.25 22.48 -24.45
C SER A 13 -17.80 21.10 -23.92
N PRO A 14 -17.62 20.07 -24.77
CA PRO A 14 -17.11 18.77 -24.35
C PRO A 14 -15.80 18.84 -23.56
N THR A 15 -14.92 19.80 -23.91
CA THR A 15 -13.67 20.07 -23.19
C THR A 15 -13.87 20.59 -21.77
N ALA A 16 -14.88 21.44 -21.56
CA ALA A 16 -15.21 21.95 -20.23
C ALA A 16 -15.76 20.85 -19.32
N VAL A 17 -16.67 20.02 -19.86
CA VAL A 17 -17.22 18.86 -19.15
C VAL A 17 -16.14 17.85 -18.79
N LEU A 18 -15.21 17.55 -19.72
CA LEU A 18 -14.08 16.65 -19.47
C LEU A 18 -13.19 17.18 -18.35
N LYS A 19 -12.83 18.46 -18.40
CA LYS A 19 -11.98 19.11 -17.39
C LYS A 19 -12.62 19.00 -16.00
N GLU A 20 -13.90 19.35 -15.86
CA GLU A 20 -14.60 19.25 -14.58
C GLU A 20 -14.66 17.81 -14.09
N SER A 21 -14.94 16.85 -14.99
CA SER A 21 -14.99 15.43 -14.66
C SER A 21 -13.68 14.92 -14.09
N LEU A 22 -12.55 15.27 -14.70
CA LEU A 22 -11.21 14.90 -14.24
C LEU A 22 -10.87 15.53 -12.87
N GLU A 23 -11.24 16.80 -12.66
CA GLU A 23 -11.03 17.49 -11.38
C GLU A 23 -11.86 16.84 -10.26
N LEU A 24 -13.11 16.50 -10.56
CA LEU A 24 -14.00 15.81 -9.63
C LEU A 24 -13.49 14.41 -9.28
N GLU A 25 -13.09 13.62 -10.28
CA GLU A 25 -12.51 12.29 -10.08
C GLU A 25 -11.27 12.37 -9.18
N LYS A 26 -10.36 13.30 -9.47
CA LYS A 26 -9.15 13.52 -8.66
C LYS A 26 -9.49 13.84 -7.22
N LYS A 27 -10.47 14.70 -6.98
CA LYS A 27 -10.92 15.07 -5.62
C LYS A 27 -11.53 13.88 -4.87
N LEU A 28 -12.40 13.12 -5.53
CA LEU A 28 -13.02 11.94 -4.94
C LEU A 28 -11.97 10.87 -4.59
N LYS A 29 -11.05 10.59 -5.52
CA LYS A 29 -9.96 9.65 -5.31
C LYS A 29 -9.06 10.06 -4.15
N LYS A 30 -8.71 11.35 -4.05
CA LYS A 30 -7.92 11.87 -2.93
C LYS A 30 -8.65 11.69 -1.59
N GLY A 31 -9.95 11.93 -1.55
CA GLY A 31 -10.77 11.69 -0.36
C GLY A 31 -10.76 10.21 0.08
N GLU A 32 -10.88 9.28 -0.87
CA GLU A 32 -10.80 7.83 -0.58
C GLU A 32 -9.42 7.41 -0.07
N GLU A 33 -8.35 7.91 -0.70
CA GLU A 33 -6.98 7.66 -0.27
C GLU A 33 -6.73 8.18 1.15
N ASP A 34 -7.18 9.40 1.45
CA ASP A 34 -7.02 10.01 2.78
C ASP A 34 -7.84 9.27 3.85
N GLU A 35 -9.04 8.77 3.51
CA GLU A 35 -9.86 7.95 4.40
C GLU A 35 -9.22 6.59 4.70
N ILE A 36 -8.65 5.93 3.68
CA ILE A 36 -7.91 4.67 3.86
C ILE A 36 -6.71 4.87 4.78
N VAL A 37 -5.93 5.93 4.56
CA VAL A 37 -4.78 6.26 5.42
C VAL A 37 -5.23 6.60 6.83
N HIS A 38 -6.32 7.37 6.99
CA HIS A 38 -6.87 7.68 8.31
C HIS A 38 -7.24 6.41 9.08
N ARG A 39 -7.94 5.48 8.43
CA ARG A 39 -8.30 4.19 9.03
C ARG A 39 -7.06 3.37 9.42
N LEU A 40 -6.03 3.36 8.57
CA LEU A 40 -4.77 2.67 8.89
C LEU A 40 -4.14 3.24 10.15
N VAL A 41 -4.06 4.57 10.26
CA VAL A 41 -3.50 5.25 11.45
C VAL A 41 -4.32 4.93 12.70
N SER A 42 -5.65 5.03 12.63
CA SER A 42 -6.51 4.70 13.77
C SER A 42 -6.37 3.24 14.24
N GLU A 43 -6.21 2.30 13.31
CA GLU A 43 -5.96 0.89 13.66
C GLU A 43 -4.60 0.69 14.32
N LEU A 44 -3.56 1.39 13.85
CA LEU A 44 -2.23 1.34 14.46
C LEU A 44 -2.22 1.87 15.89
N GLU A 45 -2.86 3.03 16.13
CA GLU A 45 -2.91 3.68 17.45
C GLU A 45 -3.63 2.82 18.50
N LYS A 46 -4.63 2.04 18.08
CA LYS A 46 -5.37 1.13 18.96
C LYS A 46 -4.70 -0.24 19.13
N GLY A 47 -3.55 -0.47 18.48
CA GLY A 47 -2.90 -1.78 18.45
C GLY A 47 -3.71 -2.85 17.70
N GLY A 48 -4.63 -2.42 16.82
CA GLY A 48 -5.52 -3.25 16.02
C GLY A 48 -4.82 -3.96 14.85
N LEU A 49 -5.59 -4.42 13.87
CA LEU A 49 -5.11 -5.26 12.77
C LEU A 49 -4.44 -4.43 11.66
N ALA A 50 -3.36 -3.74 12.01
CA ALA A 50 -2.56 -2.93 11.08
C ALA A 50 -1.06 -2.99 11.40
N THR A 51 -0.26 -2.72 10.38
CA THR A 51 1.19 -2.57 10.47
C THR A 51 1.65 -1.41 9.60
N SER A 52 2.79 -0.80 9.96
CA SER A 52 3.39 0.30 9.22
C SER A 52 4.91 0.20 9.22
N GLY A 53 5.51 0.87 8.24
CA GLY A 53 6.94 0.81 7.98
C GLY A 53 7.34 -0.47 7.23
N LEU A 54 8.41 -0.37 6.47
CA LEU A 54 8.83 -1.40 5.53
C LEU A 54 9.09 -2.75 6.21
N LYS A 55 9.94 -2.78 7.24
CA LYS A 55 10.35 -4.02 7.90
C LYS A 55 9.19 -4.81 8.50
N ARG A 56 8.24 -4.13 9.14
CA ARG A 56 7.07 -4.78 9.75
C ARG A 56 6.06 -5.21 8.69
N THR A 57 5.87 -4.40 7.65
CA THR A 57 4.95 -4.73 6.55
C THR A 57 5.43 -5.94 5.75
N LEU A 58 6.71 -6.00 5.37
CA LEU A 58 7.29 -7.17 4.69
C LEU A 58 7.19 -8.43 5.54
N ARG A 59 7.40 -8.33 6.85
CA ARG A 59 7.24 -9.46 7.78
C ARG A 59 5.81 -9.99 7.76
N SER A 60 4.81 -9.13 7.90
CA SER A 60 3.40 -9.54 7.84
C SER A 60 3.01 -10.08 6.47
N LEU A 61 3.55 -9.51 5.40
CA LEU A 61 3.35 -10.02 4.04
C LEU A 61 3.92 -11.44 3.88
N ASN A 62 5.15 -11.67 4.34
CA ASN A 62 5.78 -12.99 4.32
C ASN A 62 4.97 -14.03 5.10
N ARG A 63 4.35 -13.63 6.21
CA ARG A 63 3.49 -14.48 7.05
C ARG A 63 2.08 -14.70 6.50
N GLY A 64 1.71 -14.04 5.39
CA GLY A 64 0.36 -14.12 4.83
C GLY A 64 -0.70 -13.37 5.65
N GLU A 65 -0.28 -12.53 6.60
CA GLU A 65 -1.19 -11.79 7.48
C GLU A 65 -1.86 -10.62 6.75
N VAL A 66 -1.28 -10.14 5.65
CA VAL A 66 -1.76 -8.94 4.94
C VAL A 66 -3.11 -9.21 4.26
N GLN A 67 -4.07 -8.34 4.51
CA GLN A 67 -5.33 -8.24 3.78
C GLN A 67 -5.22 -7.20 2.66
N THR A 68 -4.71 -6.02 3.02
CA THR A 68 -4.60 -4.87 2.11
C THR A 68 -3.24 -4.21 2.31
N LEU A 69 -2.40 -4.22 1.29
CA LEU A 69 -1.14 -3.49 1.24
C LEU A 69 -1.40 -2.05 0.82
N ILE A 70 -0.78 -1.10 1.53
CA ILE A 70 -0.86 0.34 1.25
C ILE A 70 0.55 0.86 1.05
N ALA A 71 0.84 1.50 -0.08
CA ALA A 71 2.14 2.09 -0.38
C ALA A 71 1.98 3.49 -0.98
N THR A 72 2.88 4.40 -0.64
CA THR A 72 2.97 5.69 -1.34
C THR A 72 3.33 5.43 -2.81
N ARG A 73 2.67 6.12 -3.75
CA ARG A 73 2.98 6.03 -5.17
C ARG A 73 4.43 6.47 -5.42
N ASP A 74 5.10 5.78 -6.34
CA ASP A 74 6.51 6.01 -6.74
C ASP A 74 7.51 5.89 -5.58
N PHE A 75 7.11 5.26 -4.46
CA PHE A 75 8.01 4.96 -3.37
C PHE A 75 8.79 3.68 -3.67
N SER A 76 10.10 3.82 -3.84
CA SER A 76 11.02 2.72 -4.09
C SER A 76 12.07 2.62 -2.99
N LYS A 77 12.44 1.39 -2.62
CA LYS A 77 13.54 1.11 -1.68
C LYS A 77 14.27 -0.16 -2.06
N PRO A 78 15.62 -0.20 -1.93
CA PRO A 78 16.34 -1.46 -2.03
C PRO A 78 15.94 -2.39 -0.89
N GLY A 79 16.06 -3.68 -1.15
CA GLY A 79 15.83 -4.71 -0.15
C GLY A 79 16.44 -6.03 -0.59
N ARG A 80 15.87 -7.14 -0.11
CA ARG A 80 16.39 -8.48 -0.40
C ARG A 80 15.26 -9.49 -0.53
N ILE A 81 15.49 -10.51 -1.35
CA ILE A 81 14.58 -11.63 -1.55
C ILE A 81 15.27 -12.96 -1.26
N CYS A 82 14.56 -13.88 -0.62
CA CYS A 82 15.01 -15.27 -0.50
C CYS A 82 14.69 -16.04 -1.79
N PRO A 83 15.67 -16.58 -2.54
CA PRO A 83 15.42 -17.30 -3.79
C PRO A 83 14.71 -18.66 -3.60
N LYS A 84 14.50 -19.12 -2.36
CA LYS A 84 13.77 -20.37 -2.06
C LYS A 84 12.35 -20.12 -1.54
N CYS A 85 12.18 -19.12 -0.68
CA CYS A 85 10.91 -18.88 0.01
C CYS A 85 10.12 -17.72 -0.61
N SER A 86 10.73 -16.95 -1.52
CA SER A 86 10.22 -15.68 -2.03
C SER A 86 9.87 -14.68 -0.93
N PHE A 87 10.53 -14.80 0.23
CA PHE A 87 10.34 -13.87 1.35
C PHE A 87 11.17 -12.62 1.14
N LEU A 88 10.55 -11.48 1.44
CA LEU A 88 11.10 -10.14 1.25
C LEU A 88 11.62 -9.57 2.56
N PHE A 89 12.72 -8.83 2.46
CA PHE A 89 13.51 -8.37 3.59
C PHE A 89 14.07 -6.98 3.32
N VAL A 90 14.36 -6.22 4.37
CA VAL A 90 15.02 -4.92 4.21
C VAL A 90 16.52 -5.15 4.06
N ASP A 91 17.11 -5.92 4.96
CA ASP A 91 18.55 -6.05 5.11
C ASP A 91 19.01 -7.46 5.52
N GLU A 92 18.09 -8.41 5.70
CA GLU A 92 18.43 -9.77 6.14
C GLU A 92 19.25 -10.55 5.09
N LEU A 93 20.56 -10.74 5.33
CA LEU A 93 21.49 -11.45 4.44
C LEU A 93 21.21 -12.95 4.29
N ARG A 94 20.58 -13.56 5.29
CA ARG A 94 20.14 -14.95 5.28
C ARG A 94 18.67 -15.03 5.69
N CYS A 95 17.89 -15.81 4.95
CA CYS A 95 16.49 -16.01 5.23
C CYS A 95 16.30 -16.64 6.63
N PRO A 96 15.57 -16.01 7.55
CA PRO A 96 15.37 -16.56 8.89
C PRO A 96 14.70 -17.95 8.88
N SER A 97 13.86 -18.22 7.87
CA SER A 97 13.10 -19.47 7.71
C SER A 97 13.93 -20.63 7.14
N CYS A 98 14.63 -20.45 6.02
CA CYS A 98 15.37 -21.54 5.36
C CYS A 98 16.90 -21.42 5.41
N LYS A 99 17.43 -20.37 6.06
CA LYS A 99 18.86 -20.06 6.24
C LYS A 99 19.68 -19.82 4.97
N ARG A 100 19.09 -19.89 3.77
CA ARG A 100 19.75 -19.55 2.50
C ARG A 100 20.11 -18.06 2.44
N LYS A 101 21.20 -17.76 1.75
CA LYS A 101 21.60 -16.38 1.42
C LYS A 101 20.49 -15.73 0.58
N THR A 102 20.12 -14.51 0.95
CA THR A 102 19.15 -13.70 0.18
C THR A 102 19.87 -12.94 -0.93
N ASN A 103 19.15 -12.63 -2.00
CA ASN A 103 19.65 -11.83 -3.11
C ASN A 103 19.22 -10.38 -2.94
N PRO A 104 20.06 -9.40 -3.30
CA PRO A 104 19.68 -7.99 -3.27
C PRO A 104 18.59 -7.69 -4.32
N LEU A 105 17.72 -6.75 -4.00
CA LEU A 105 16.72 -6.16 -4.88
C LEU A 105 16.93 -4.66 -4.97
N VAL A 106 16.71 -4.11 -6.16
CA VAL A 106 16.72 -2.65 -6.39
C VAL A 106 15.45 -2.03 -5.81
N ASP A 107 14.31 -2.69 -6.00
CA ASP A 107 13.02 -2.26 -5.48
C ASP A 107 12.29 -3.41 -4.77
N VAL A 108 12.26 -3.36 -3.44
CA VAL A 108 11.52 -4.31 -2.62
C VAL A 108 10.05 -3.92 -2.46
N ILE A 109 9.67 -2.68 -2.82
CA ILE A 109 8.29 -2.22 -2.77
C ILE A 109 7.52 -2.84 -3.93
N ASP A 110 8.10 -2.83 -5.12
CA ASP A 110 7.53 -3.45 -6.33
C ASP A 110 7.31 -4.95 -6.12
N GLU A 111 8.34 -5.66 -5.65
CA GLU A 111 8.26 -7.08 -5.29
C GLU A 111 7.24 -7.36 -4.17
N ALA A 112 7.04 -6.41 -3.24
CA ALA A 112 6.00 -6.53 -2.22
C ALA A 112 4.59 -6.37 -2.79
N VAL A 113 4.42 -5.53 -3.81
CA VAL A 113 3.16 -5.38 -4.54
C VAL A 113 2.85 -6.67 -5.30
N GLU A 114 3.81 -7.22 -6.04
CA GLU A 114 3.66 -8.50 -6.76
C GLU A 114 3.31 -9.63 -5.78
N ALA A 115 4.09 -9.78 -4.70
CA ALA A 115 3.84 -10.81 -3.69
C ALA A 115 2.49 -10.63 -2.97
N ALA A 116 1.98 -9.40 -2.85
CA ALA A 116 0.66 -9.14 -2.31
C ALA A 116 -0.44 -9.57 -3.30
N MET A 117 -0.27 -9.27 -4.59
CA MET A 117 -1.20 -9.69 -5.65
C MET A 117 -1.26 -11.22 -5.78
N ASP A 118 -0.11 -11.90 -5.76
CA ASP A 118 -0.03 -13.38 -5.76
C ASP A 118 -0.77 -14.01 -4.58
N LYS A 119 -0.82 -13.30 -3.44
CA LYS A 119 -1.52 -13.72 -2.23
C LYS A 119 -2.98 -13.26 -2.17
N ASN A 120 -3.52 -12.77 -3.28
CA ASN A 120 -4.87 -12.19 -3.41
C ASN A 120 -5.15 -11.08 -2.38
N CYS A 121 -4.13 -10.31 -2.00
CA CYS A 121 -4.30 -9.13 -1.18
C CYS A 121 -4.77 -7.95 -2.03
N GLN A 122 -5.53 -7.03 -1.44
CA GLN A 122 -5.78 -5.75 -2.09
C GLN A 122 -4.51 -4.89 -2.04
N VAL A 123 -4.24 -4.12 -3.11
CA VAL A 123 -3.14 -3.15 -3.14
C VAL A 123 -3.72 -1.75 -3.36
N ARG A 124 -3.27 -0.79 -2.54
CA ARG A 124 -3.69 0.62 -2.61
C ARG A 124 -2.47 1.53 -2.68
N HIS A 125 -2.34 2.26 -3.78
CA HIS A 125 -1.35 3.32 -3.92
C HIS A 125 -1.91 4.65 -3.43
N ILE A 126 -1.15 5.35 -2.59
CA ILE A 126 -1.51 6.65 -2.02
C ILE A 126 -0.68 7.73 -2.71
N ILE A 127 -1.34 8.74 -3.27
CA ILE A 127 -0.64 9.86 -3.91
C ILE A 127 -0.10 10.80 -2.81
N PRO A 128 1.22 11.09 -2.80
CA PRO A 128 1.78 12.04 -1.86
C PRO A 128 1.33 13.48 -2.17
N PRO A 129 1.29 14.37 -1.16
CA PRO A 129 1.57 14.11 0.25
C PRO A 129 0.38 13.42 0.96
N SER A 130 0.69 12.62 1.99
CA SER A 130 -0.33 12.01 2.85
C SER A 130 0.19 11.77 4.27
N LYS A 131 -0.72 11.45 5.21
CA LYS A 131 -0.29 11.06 6.56
C LYS A 131 0.60 9.81 6.57
N LEU A 132 0.52 8.94 5.56
CA LEU A 132 1.34 7.73 5.43
C LEU A 132 2.84 8.04 5.38
N ASP A 133 3.23 9.24 4.93
CA ASP A 133 4.63 9.67 4.90
C ASP A 133 5.28 9.63 6.29
N ARG A 134 4.50 9.89 7.36
CA ARG A 134 4.97 9.82 8.76
C ARG A 134 5.04 8.39 9.29
N PHE A 135 4.43 7.43 8.60
CA PHE A 135 4.37 6.02 8.96
C PHE A 135 5.26 5.14 8.06
N GLY A 136 6.26 5.76 7.43
CA GLY A 136 7.26 5.05 6.64
C GLY A 136 6.85 4.74 5.19
N LYS A 137 5.83 5.43 4.66
CA LYS A 137 5.39 5.38 3.24
C LYS A 137 4.86 4.01 2.77
N ILE A 138 4.70 3.06 3.69
CA ILE A 138 4.14 1.74 3.45
C ILE A 138 3.49 1.21 4.74
N GLY A 139 2.40 0.49 4.60
CA GLY A 139 1.71 -0.19 5.67
C GLY A 139 0.74 -1.24 5.15
N ALA A 140 0.05 -1.91 6.05
CA ALA A 140 -0.98 -2.86 5.66
C ALA A 140 -2.06 -3.02 6.73
N PHE A 141 -3.28 -3.31 6.27
CA PHE A 141 -4.30 -3.94 7.09
C PHE A 141 -4.07 -5.44 7.11
N LEU A 142 -4.30 -6.07 8.26
CA LEU A 142 -4.06 -7.48 8.50
C LEU A 142 -5.38 -8.25 8.63
N ARG A 143 -5.42 -9.49 8.14
CA ARG A 143 -6.56 -10.41 8.32
C ARG A 143 -6.60 -10.96 9.74
N TYR A 144 -5.42 -11.21 10.31
CA TYR A 144 -5.19 -11.74 11.64
C TYR A 144 -3.77 -11.35 12.10
N LYS A 145 -3.52 -11.47 13.40
CA LYS A 145 -2.18 -11.47 13.97
C LYS A 145 -1.89 -12.88 14.46
N ALA A 146 -0.93 -13.56 13.85
CA ALA A 146 -0.40 -14.75 14.49
C ALA A 146 0.37 -14.27 15.72
N SER A 147 -0.23 -14.45 16.90
CA SER A 147 0.47 -14.32 18.17
C SER A 147 1.75 -15.15 18.08
N MET A 148 2.87 -14.53 18.50
CA MET A 148 4.14 -15.22 18.56
C MET A 148 4.11 -16.29 19.65
#